data_AF-W1Y5P5-F1
#
_entry.id   AF-W1Y5P5-F1
#
_cell.length_a   1.000
_cell.length_b   1.000
_cell.length_c   1.000
_cell.angle_alpha   90.00
_cell.angle_beta   90.00
_cell.angle_gamma   90.00
#
_symmetry.space_group_name_H-M   'P 1'
#
loop_
_entity.id
_entity.type
_entity.pdbx_description
1 polymer ?
#
loop_
_entity_poly.entity_id
_entity_poly.type
_entity_poly.pdbx_seq_one_letter_code
_entity_poly.pdbx_strand_id
1 'polypeptide(L)'
;VCSSDLQRREPDQVKILSGVFEGVTTGTSIGLLIENTDQRSQDYSAIKDVFRPGHADYTYEQKYGLRDYRGGGRSSARETAMRVAAGAIAKK
;
A
#
# COMPACT_ATOMS: atom_id res chain seq x y z
N VAL A 1 -14.96 -22.55 3.33
CA VAL A 1 -13.95 -22.51 2.26
C VAL A 1 -13.90 -21.08 1.74
N CYS A 2 -13.03 -20.23 2.28
CA CYS A 2 -12.80 -18.90 1.70
C CYS A 2 -11.90 -19.11 0.48
N SER A 3 -12.44 -18.88 -0.72
CA SER A 3 -11.65 -18.93 -1.95
C SER A 3 -10.54 -17.90 -1.86
N SER A 4 -9.29 -18.35 -2.00
CA SER A 4 -8.05 -17.58 -1.86
C SER A 4 -7.73 -16.69 -3.07
N ASP A 5 -8.73 -16.38 -3.88
CA ASP A 5 -8.59 -15.65 -5.14
C ASP A 5 -8.61 -14.12 -4.97
N LEU A 6 -8.80 -13.61 -3.75
CA LEU A 6 -8.82 -12.17 -3.45
C LEU A 6 -7.46 -11.59 -3.03
N GLN A 7 -6.47 -12.43 -2.72
CA GLN A 7 -5.14 -11.98 -2.31
C GLN A 7 -4.23 -11.86 -3.53
N ARG A 8 -3.84 -10.62 -3.84
CA ARG A 8 -2.72 -10.35 -4.74
C ARG A 8 -1.49 -11.11 -4.24
N ARG A 9 -0.96 -12.02 -5.05
CA ARG A 9 0.27 -12.76 -4.76
C ARG A 9 1.46 -11.89 -5.13
N GLU A 10 1.67 -10.82 -4.39
CA GLU A 10 2.95 -10.12 -4.41
C GLU A 10 3.86 -10.76 -3.37
N PRO A 11 5.14 -11.02 -3.68
CA PRO A 11 6.11 -11.24 -2.63
C PRO A 11 6.23 -9.92 -1.87
N ASP A 12 5.54 -9.77 -0.73
CA ASP A 12 5.68 -8.63 0.17
C ASP A 12 7.07 -8.67 0.84
N GLN A 13 8.11 -8.57 0.02
CA GLN A 13 9.50 -8.50 0.43
C GLN A 13 9.81 -7.07 0.86
N VAL A 14 10.08 -6.93 2.16
CA VAL A 14 10.51 -5.66 2.73
C VAL A 14 11.99 -5.45 2.45
N LYS A 15 12.32 -4.39 1.69
CA LYS A 15 13.68 -3.89 1.53
C LYS A 15 13.95 -2.86 2.61
N ILE A 16 15.01 -3.06 3.40
CA ILE A 16 15.48 -2.06 4.37
C ILE A 16 16.47 -1.14 3.66
N LEU A 17 16.15 0.15 3.62
CA LEU A 17 16.93 1.17 2.91
C LEU A 17 17.91 1.92 3.82
N SER A 18 17.63 1.97 5.12
CA SER A 18 18.45 2.72 6.09
C SER A 18 18.20 2.25 7.52
N GLY A 19 19.01 2.73 8.47
CA GLY A 19 18.79 2.55 9.91
C GLY A 19 19.21 1.18 10.47
N VAL A 20 19.67 0.26 9.62
CA VAL A 20 20.17 -1.07 10.02
C VAL A 20 21.56 -1.30 9.42
N PHE A 21 22.49 -1.76 10.25
CA PHE A 21 23.85 -2.16 9.88
C PHE A 21 24.15 -3.53 10.48
N GLU A 22 24.61 -4.48 9.67
CA GLU A 22 24.91 -5.86 10.09
C GLU A 22 23.77 -6.55 10.88
N GLY A 23 22.52 -6.24 10.53
CA GLY A 23 21.33 -6.81 11.18
C GLY A 23 20.95 -6.15 12.51
N VAL A 24 21.67 -5.11 12.94
CA VAL A 24 21.41 -4.34 14.16
C VAL A 24 20.94 -2.93 13.82
N THR A 25 19.99 -2.41 14.60
CA THR A 25 19.52 -1.02 14.41
C THR A 25 20.60 -0.04 14.85
N THR A 26 20.76 1.03 14.07
CA THR A 26 21.80 2.05 14.31
C THR A 26 21.32 3.21 15.18
N GLY A 27 20.05 3.20 15.59
CA GLY A 27 19.40 4.29 16.34
C GLY A 27 18.88 5.44 15.47
N THR A 28 19.19 5.46 14.17
CA THR A 28 18.63 6.44 13.23
C THR A 28 17.30 5.94 12.62
N SER A 29 16.64 6.80 11.83
CA SER A 29 15.42 6.42 11.10
C SER A 29 15.62 5.17 10.22
N ILE A 30 14.67 4.24 10.28
CA ILE A 30 14.66 3.01 9.49
C ILE A 30 13.76 3.20 8.26
N GLY A 31 14.36 3.21 7.08
CA GLY A 31 13.65 3.26 5.81
C GLY A 31 13.23 1.87 5.34
N LEU A 32 11.97 1.71 4.97
CA LEU A 32 11.41 0.45 4.47
C LEU A 32 10.72 0.67 3.12
N LEU A 33 10.89 -0.28 2.21
CA LEU A 33 10.28 -0.27 0.88
C LEU A 33 9.67 -1.64 0.57
N ILE A 34 8.43 -1.64 0.11
CA ILE A 34 7.77 -2.82 -0.46
C ILE A 34 7.33 -2.45 -1.88
N GLU A 35 7.90 -3.11 -2.89
CA GLU A 35 7.60 -2.85 -4.30
C GLU A 35 6.20 -3.35 -4.65
N ASN A 36 5.42 -2.52 -5.34
CA ASN A 36 4.11 -2.88 -5.87
C ASN A 36 4.30 -3.41 -7.30
N THR A 37 4.33 -4.73 -7.46
CA THR A 37 4.64 -5.40 -8.74
C THR A 37 3.41 -5.77 -9.57
N ASP A 38 2.20 -5.76 -8.98
CA ASP A 38 0.94 -6.14 -9.65
C ASP A 38 -0.08 -4.98 -9.68
N GLN A 39 0.41 -3.76 -9.98
CA GLN A 39 -0.47 -2.62 -10.23
C GLN A 39 -1.20 -2.77 -11.58
N ARG A 40 -2.33 -3.48 -11.56
CA ARG A 40 -3.24 -3.61 -12.72
C ARG A 40 -4.03 -2.33 -12.92
N SER A 41 -3.43 -1.37 -13.60
CA SER A 41 -4.06 -0.09 -13.93
C SER A 41 -5.15 -0.20 -15.01
N GLN A 42 -5.16 -1.29 -15.80
CA GLN A 42 -6.10 -1.49 -16.91
C GLN A 42 -7.55 -1.78 -16.47
N ASP A 43 -7.74 -2.44 -15.34
CA ASP A 43 -9.08 -2.85 -14.83
C ASP A 43 -9.92 -1.66 -14.30
N TYR A 44 -9.32 -0.47 -14.17
CA TYR A 44 -9.95 0.69 -13.54
C TYR A 44 -10.39 1.79 -14.52
N SER A 45 -10.23 1.59 -15.83
CA SER A 45 -10.63 2.57 -16.85
C SER A 45 -12.13 2.87 -16.83
N ALA A 46 -12.96 1.86 -16.56
CA ALA A 46 -14.42 1.99 -16.47
C ALA A 46 -14.93 2.75 -15.23
N ILE A 47 -14.10 2.91 -14.19
CA ILE A 47 -14.48 3.61 -12.95
C ILE A 47 -13.89 5.02 -12.84
N LYS A 48 -13.25 5.51 -13.91
CA LYS A 48 -12.65 6.85 -13.95
C LYS A 48 -13.66 7.97 -13.65
N ASP A 49 -14.91 7.79 -14.05
CA ASP A 49 -15.96 8.80 -13.92
C ASP A 49 -17.01 8.44 -12.85
N VAL A 50 -16.76 7.37 -12.07
CA VAL A 50 -17.69 6.86 -11.05
C VAL A 50 -17.06 6.97 -9.66
N PHE A 51 -17.84 7.42 -8.68
CA PHE A 51 -17.48 7.32 -7.26
C PHE A 51 -17.95 5.99 -6.71
N ARG A 52 -17.03 5.14 -6.24
CA ARG A 52 -17.41 3.84 -5.70
C ARG A 52 -18.06 4.03 -4.32
N PRO A 53 -19.27 3.49 -4.09
CA PRO A 53 -19.89 3.54 -2.77
C PRO A 53 -18.96 2.94 -1.70
N GLY A 54 -18.89 3.60 -0.54
CA GLY A 54 -18.03 3.18 0.59
C GLY A 54 -16.52 3.40 0.40
N HIS A 55 -16.07 3.93 -0.74
CA HIS A 55 -14.67 4.27 -0.96
C HIS A 55 -14.42 5.75 -0.74
N ALA A 56 -13.16 6.10 -0.45
CA ALA A 56 -12.73 7.47 -0.21
C ALA A 56 -12.67 8.34 -1.48
N ASP A 57 -13.19 7.86 -2.61
CA ASP A 57 -13.07 8.50 -3.92
C ASP A 57 -13.63 9.93 -3.92
N TYR A 58 -14.87 10.10 -3.47
CA TYR A 58 -15.55 11.40 -3.44
C TYR A 58 -14.90 12.35 -2.44
N THR A 59 -14.64 11.87 -1.22
CA THR A 59 -14.07 12.71 -0.16
C THR A 59 -12.63 13.14 -0.48
N TYR A 60 -11.84 12.31 -1.18
CA TYR A 60 -10.51 12.72 -1.66
C TYR A 60 -10.59 13.83 -2.68
N GLU A 61 -11.47 13.68 -3.67
CA GLU A 61 -11.62 14.69 -4.73
C GLU A 61 -12.11 16.02 -4.18
N GLN A 62 -13.13 16.00 -3.31
CA GLN A 62 -13.64 17.23 -2.68
C GLN A 62 -12.60 17.91 -1.80
N LYS A 63 -11.72 17.15 -1.12
CA LYS A 63 -10.70 17.71 -0.22
C LYS A 63 -9.47 18.24 -0.96
N TYR A 64 -9.00 17.53 -1.98
CA TYR A 64 -7.70 17.79 -2.60
C TYR A 64 -7.79 18.20 -4.07
N GLY A 65 -8.98 18.19 -4.67
CA GLY A 65 -9.21 18.54 -6.08
C GLY A 65 -8.64 17.54 -7.10
N LEU A 66 -7.99 16.46 -6.64
CA LEU A 66 -7.36 15.46 -7.49
C LEU A 66 -7.57 14.06 -6.90
N ARG A 67 -8.05 13.15 -7.75
CA ARG A 67 -8.34 11.76 -7.40
C ARG A 67 -7.58 10.80 -8.32
N ASP A 68 -6.83 9.86 -7.74
CA ASP A 68 -6.28 8.73 -8.48
C ASP A 68 -7.31 7.57 -8.49
N TYR A 69 -8.01 7.42 -9.60
CA TYR A 69 -9.06 6.41 -9.79
C TYR A 69 -8.50 4.99 -10.00
N ARG A 70 -7.19 4.81 -10.20
CA ARG A 70 -6.56 3.53 -10.60
C ARG A 70 -6.46 2.49 -9.47
N GLY A 71 -7.21 2.64 -8.38
CA GLY A 71 -7.36 1.58 -7.37
C GLY A 71 -6.11 1.20 -6.56
N GLY A 72 -5.09 2.05 -6.50
CA GLY A 72 -3.84 1.78 -5.77
C GLY A 72 -3.27 2.99 -5.01
N GLY A 73 -4.07 4.03 -4.82
CA GLY A 73 -3.66 5.28 -4.17
C GLY A 73 -3.61 5.20 -2.64
N ARG A 74 -3.48 6.37 -2.00
CA ARG A 74 -3.30 6.52 -0.54
C ARG A 74 -4.41 5.89 0.33
N SER A 75 -5.61 5.70 -0.20
CA SER A 75 -6.74 5.05 0.49
C SER A 75 -6.77 3.53 0.34
N SER A 76 -5.79 2.93 -0.35
CA SER A 76 -5.72 1.49 -0.58
C SER A 76 -5.31 0.70 0.65
N ALA A 77 -5.79 -0.55 0.75
CA ALA A 77 -5.33 -1.52 1.73
C ALA A 77 -3.81 -1.78 1.68
N ARG A 78 -3.11 -1.40 0.59
CA ARG A 78 -1.65 -1.55 0.47
C ARG A 78 -0.87 -0.85 1.59
N GLU A 79 -1.39 0.24 2.14
CA GLU A 79 -0.74 0.93 3.26
C GLU A 79 -0.62 0.03 4.50
N THR A 80 -1.52 -0.94 4.68
CA THR A 80 -1.44 -1.88 5.81
C THR A 80 -0.19 -2.76 5.80
N ALA A 81 0.38 -3.07 4.62
CA ALA A 81 1.62 -3.83 4.51
C ALA A 81 2.79 -3.09 5.17
N MET A 82 2.86 -1.77 4.99
CA MET A 82 3.87 -0.94 5.66
C MET A 82 3.65 -0.87 7.18
N ARG A 83 2.39 -0.86 7.64
CA ARG A 83 2.09 -0.93 9.09
C ARG A 83 2.54 -2.25 9.71
N VAL A 84 2.32 -3.36 9.03
CA VAL A 84 2.78 -4.68 9.49
C VAL A 84 4.31 -4.74 9.52
N ALA A 85 4.99 -4.26 8.48
CA ALA A 85 6.46 -4.21 8.43
C ALA A 85 7.04 -3.36 9.57
N ALA A 86 6.49 -2.17 9.81
CA ALA A 86 6.89 -1.32 10.93
C ALA A 86 6.57 -1.96 12.29
N GLY A 87 5.40 -2.60 12.42
CA GLY A 87 5.01 -3.33 13.63
C GLY A 87 5.91 -4.51 13.95
N ALA A 88 6.44 -5.20 12.94
CA ALA A 88 7.41 -6.28 13.12
C ALA A 88 8.73 -5.77 13.70
N ILE A 89 9.17 -4.56 13.35
CA ILE A 89 10.33 -3.90 13.95
C ILE A 89 10.02 -3.50 15.39
N ALA A 90 8.85 -2.93 15.66
CA ALA A 90 8.46 -2.49 17.01
C ALA A 90 8.27 -3.63 18.01
N LYS A 91 7.96 -4.85 17.53
CA LYS A 91 7.81 -6.05 18.36
C LYS A 91 9.16 -6.69 18.75
N LYS A 92 10.22 -6.44 17.98
CA LYS A 92 11.55 -7.03 18.19
C LYS A 92 12.25 -6.41 19.40
#